data_AF-A0A1G6GGV1-F1
#
_entry.id   AF-A0A1G6GGV1-F1
#
_cell.length_a   1.000
_cell.length_b   1.000
_cell.length_c   1.000
_cell.angle_alpha   90.00
_cell.angle_beta   90.00
_cell.angle_gamma   90.00
#
_symmetry.space_group_name_H-M   'P 1'
#
loop_
_entity.id
_entity.type
_entity.pdbx_description
1 polymer ?
#
loop_
_entity_poly.entity_id
_entity_poly.type
_entity_poly.pdbx_seq_one_letter_code
_entity_poly.pdbx_strand_id
1 'polypeptide(L)'
;MALDFVAIDFETANGARTSACAVGVAVVENGRLTHRDSWLIRPPGPATRFEPRNIQIHGITAADCRARGIGWPETERRLSTLTRDRIAVAHNATFDQGVWAAANGVTGIGSRTAAFCCSLELARRTVDSPNHKLSTVAQALRLPPFAHHDAGEDALTAARIVLEVARLQGLHALHELWPSGPRPGLPGTGAGVGTGVGTGAGVGAGVGPGPQTGGDRPAMPSRDRGYRREVHRPTSGPSLADPTVPVPTSLRGEVVLITGQFEFAEREEAMARIERAGGRNVKSATRALTLLVIGAGRDARRPPLTGATTKERCVVEKLGQGQRIAVIGEPELRELLAKRTAPDPVVIIPSNVGVQGLPAISTPDTPGAHSAH
;
A
#
# COMPACT_ATOMS: atom_id res chain seq x y z
N MET A 1 12.46 18.48 -24.11
CA MET A 1 13.36 17.41 -23.63
C MET A 1 12.78 16.10 -24.09
N ALA A 2 13.63 15.20 -24.56
CA ALA A 2 13.22 13.85 -24.90
C ALA A 2 12.71 13.13 -23.64
N LEU A 3 12.31 11.87 -23.76
CA LEU A 3 12.01 11.03 -22.60
C LEU A 3 13.32 10.75 -21.84
N ASP A 4 13.67 11.66 -20.94
CA ASP A 4 14.84 11.62 -20.07
C ASP A 4 14.37 11.60 -18.61
N PHE A 5 14.55 10.47 -17.93
CA PHE A 5 14.11 10.29 -16.55
C PHE A 5 14.86 9.13 -15.88
N VAL A 6 14.74 9.05 -14.55
CA VAL A 6 15.24 7.91 -13.78
C VAL A 6 14.07 7.27 -13.05
N ALA A 7 13.75 6.02 -13.37
CA ALA A 7 12.80 5.27 -12.58
C ALA A 7 13.48 4.76 -11.31
N ILE A 8 12.80 4.86 -10.18
CA ILE A 8 13.27 4.50 -8.85
C ILE A 8 12.18 3.70 -8.16
N ASP A 9 12.59 2.66 -7.43
CA ASP A 9 11.70 1.87 -6.58
C ASP A 9 12.46 1.49 -5.30
N PHE A 10 11.87 1.76 -4.14
CA PHE A 10 12.45 1.42 -2.84
C PHE A 10 11.74 0.22 -2.19
N GLU A 11 12.55 -0.67 -1.62
CA GLU A 11 12.09 -1.65 -0.65
C GLU A 11 12.35 -1.16 0.78
N THR A 12 11.46 -1.51 1.71
CA THR A 12 11.60 -1.14 3.12
C THR A 12 11.64 -2.37 4.02
N ALA A 13 12.46 -2.31 5.08
CA ALA A 13 12.57 -3.40 6.05
C ALA A 13 11.29 -3.59 6.89
N ASN A 14 10.52 -2.51 7.07
CA ASN A 14 9.27 -2.50 7.83
C ASN A 14 8.35 -1.37 7.33
N GLY A 15 7.25 -1.12 8.04
CA GLY A 15 6.30 -0.06 7.69
C GLY A 15 6.82 1.39 7.80
N ALA A 16 8.01 1.63 8.34
CA ALA A 16 8.59 2.96 8.46
C ALA A 16 9.30 3.38 7.16
N ARG A 17 9.03 4.61 6.69
CA ARG A 17 9.71 5.23 5.53
C ARG A 17 11.21 5.45 5.74
N THR A 18 11.66 5.44 6.99
CA THR A 18 13.07 5.55 7.36
C THR A 18 13.79 4.20 7.32
N SER A 19 13.13 3.13 6.88
CA SER A 19 13.67 1.76 6.89
C SER A 19 14.06 1.23 5.51
N ALA A 20 14.34 2.12 4.55
CA ALA A 20 14.81 1.74 3.21
C ALA A 20 15.93 0.69 3.29
N CYS A 21 15.73 -0.46 2.65
CA CYS A 21 16.64 -1.60 2.72
C CYS A 21 17.18 -2.03 1.34
N ALA A 22 16.56 -1.60 0.26
CA ALA A 22 17.11 -1.63 -1.10
C ALA A 22 16.52 -0.51 -1.95
N VAL A 23 17.19 -0.23 -3.07
CA VAL A 23 16.69 0.63 -4.13
C VAL A 23 17.08 0.06 -5.48
N GLY A 24 16.16 0.15 -6.43
CA GLY A 24 16.43 -0.10 -7.83
C GLY A 24 16.35 1.18 -8.63
N VAL A 25 17.16 1.25 -9.69
CA VAL A 25 17.19 2.38 -10.61
C VAL A 25 17.21 1.92 -12.06
N ALA A 26 16.49 2.64 -12.91
CA ALA A 26 16.52 2.47 -14.36
C ALA A 26 16.59 3.84 -15.03
N VAL A 27 17.68 4.12 -15.74
CA VAL A 27 17.92 5.39 -16.41
C VAL A 27 17.43 5.29 -17.85
N VAL A 28 16.62 6.26 -18.23
CA VAL A 28 16.15 6.44 -19.61
C VAL A 28 16.73 7.74 -20.15
N GLU A 29 17.35 7.64 -21.32
CA GLU A 29 17.90 8.78 -22.06
C GLU A 29 17.43 8.68 -23.51
N ASN A 30 16.89 9.77 -24.04
CA ASN A 30 16.33 9.86 -25.38
C ASN A 30 15.32 8.74 -25.68
N GLY A 31 14.47 8.41 -24.70
CA GLY A 31 13.47 7.34 -24.83
C GLY A 31 14.05 5.92 -24.89
N ARG A 32 15.32 5.74 -24.53
CA ARG A 32 15.99 4.44 -24.49
C ARG A 32 16.49 4.16 -23.09
N LEU A 33 16.33 2.93 -22.64
CA LEU A 33 16.95 2.46 -21.40
C LEU A 33 18.47 2.39 -21.59
N THR A 34 19.24 3.18 -20.84
CA THR A 34 20.70 3.25 -20.99
C THR A 34 21.45 2.66 -19.81
N HIS A 35 20.84 2.63 -18.63
CA HIS A 35 21.47 2.08 -17.44
C HIS A 35 20.43 1.47 -16.49
N ARG A 36 20.85 0.42 -15.76
CA ARG A 36 20.12 -0.21 -14.68
C ARG A 36 21.09 -0.53 -13.56
N ASP A 37 20.66 -0.33 -12.32
CA ASP A 37 21.41 -0.73 -11.14
C ASP A 37 20.45 -1.02 -10.00
N SER A 38 20.90 -1.77 -9.00
CA SER A 38 20.19 -1.97 -7.75
C SER A 38 21.17 -2.30 -6.65
N TRP A 39 20.88 -1.83 -5.43
CA TRP A 39 21.73 -2.10 -4.29
C TRP A 39 20.96 -2.16 -2.99
N LEU A 40 21.55 -2.87 -2.03
CA LEU A 40 21.05 -2.92 -0.67
C LEU A 40 21.47 -1.66 0.10
N ILE A 41 20.62 -1.26 1.03
CA ILE A 41 20.78 -0.12 1.89
C ILE A 41 20.82 -0.61 3.33
N ARG A 42 21.76 -0.09 4.12
CA ARG A 42 21.68 -0.19 5.59
C ARG A 42 20.60 0.79 6.05
N PRO A 43 19.48 0.33 6.65
CA PRO A 43 18.36 1.18 7.01
C PRO A 43 18.80 2.45 7.76
N PRO A 44 18.44 3.66 7.27
CA PRO A 44 18.94 4.91 7.83
C PRO A 44 18.31 5.29 9.17
N GLY A 45 17.08 4.83 9.42
CA GLY A 45 16.34 5.15 10.63
C GLY A 45 16.68 4.25 11.82
N PRO A 46 16.25 4.64 13.02
CA PRO A 46 16.44 3.87 14.24
C PRO A 46 15.63 2.56 14.26
N ALA A 47 14.61 2.45 13.40
CA ALA A 47 13.78 1.25 13.27
C ALA A 47 14.48 0.20 12.40
N THR A 48 15.36 -0.58 13.02
CA THR A 48 16.20 -1.59 12.34
C THR A 48 15.56 -2.99 12.23
N ARG A 49 14.32 -3.17 12.73
CA ARG A 49 13.62 -4.46 12.60
C ARG A 49 13.29 -4.74 11.14
N PHE A 50 13.49 -5.98 10.72
CA PHE A 50 12.96 -6.48 9.46
C PHE A 50 11.71 -7.28 9.77
N GLU A 51 10.56 -6.81 9.28
CA GLU A 51 9.29 -7.50 9.51
C GLU A 51 9.20 -8.75 8.64
N PRO A 52 8.75 -9.90 9.17
CA PRO A 52 8.65 -11.14 8.40
C PRO A 52 7.86 -10.99 7.11
N ARG A 53 6.83 -10.13 7.11
CA ARG A 53 6.03 -9.83 5.93
C ARG A 53 6.84 -9.16 4.82
N ASN A 54 7.70 -8.19 5.16
CA ASN A 54 8.54 -7.49 4.19
C ASN A 54 9.57 -8.46 3.61
N ILE A 55 10.25 -9.23 4.47
CA ILE A 55 11.17 -10.29 4.03
C ILE A 55 10.46 -11.30 3.11
N GLN A 56 9.22 -11.69 3.42
CA GLN A 56 8.46 -12.60 2.56
C GLN A 56 8.15 -12.01 1.18
N ILE A 57 8.01 -10.69 1.08
CA ILE A 57 7.72 -9.98 -0.17
C ILE A 57 8.95 -9.92 -1.06
N HIS A 58 10.06 -9.35 -0.55
CA HIS A 58 11.24 -9.02 -1.37
C HIS A 58 12.48 -9.89 -1.08
N GLY A 59 12.43 -10.78 -0.09
CA GLY A 59 13.51 -11.72 0.26
C GLY A 59 14.74 -11.13 0.97
N ILE A 60 14.76 -9.81 1.22
CA ILE A 60 15.92 -9.10 1.79
C ILE A 60 15.92 -9.23 3.30
N THR A 61 17.01 -9.76 3.87
CA THR A 61 17.17 -9.91 5.32
C THR A 61 18.02 -8.80 5.93
N ALA A 62 17.93 -8.66 7.25
CA ALA A 62 18.81 -7.77 8.00
C ALA A 62 20.30 -8.16 7.85
N ALA A 63 20.60 -9.46 7.67
CA ALA A 63 21.97 -9.93 7.46
C ALA A 63 22.51 -9.48 6.10
N ASP A 64 21.69 -9.52 5.05
CA ASP A 64 22.05 -9.03 3.72
C ASP A 64 22.41 -7.54 3.75
N CYS A 65 21.55 -6.71 4.35
CA CYS A 65 21.80 -5.27 4.46
C CYS A 65 23.04 -4.96 5.31
N ARG A 66 23.31 -5.73 6.37
CA ARG A 66 24.55 -5.56 7.16
C ARG A 66 25.80 -5.93 6.37
N ALA A 67 25.76 -7.02 5.61
CA ALA A 67 26.91 -7.54 4.89
C ALA A 67 27.22 -6.76 3.61
N ARG A 68 26.19 -6.36 2.86
CA ARG A 68 26.32 -5.81 1.50
C ARG A 68 25.75 -4.40 1.35
N GLY A 69 24.95 -3.94 2.32
CA GLY A 69 24.25 -2.67 2.21
C GLY A 69 25.16 -1.47 2.36
N ILE A 70 25.00 -0.49 1.48
CA ILE A 70 25.69 0.80 1.61
C ILE A 70 24.92 1.73 2.57
N GLY A 71 25.62 2.69 3.16
CA GLY A 71 24.99 3.66 4.05
C GLY A 71 24.16 4.67 3.25
N TRP A 72 23.16 5.28 3.88
CA TRP A 72 22.32 6.25 3.20
C TRP A 72 23.04 7.46 2.57
N PRO A 73 24.11 8.05 3.16
CA PRO A 73 24.86 9.12 2.48
C PRO A 73 25.47 8.71 1.14
N GLU A 74 25.87 7.44 1.01
CA GLU A 74 26.35 6.87 -0.24
C GLU A 74 25.19 6.71 -1.24
N THR A 75 24.08 6.11 -0.80
CA THR A 75 22.86 5.96 -1.59
C THR A 75 22.39 7.31 -2.13
N GLU A 76 22.30 8.32 -1.27
CA GLU A 76 21.82 9.64 -1.65
C GLU A 76 22.75 10.32 -2.68
N ARG A 77 24.07 10.18 -2.52
CA ARG A 77 25.01 10.70 -3.52
C ARG A 77 24.83 10.03 -4.89
N ARG A 78 24.62 8.71 -4.93
CA ARG A 78 24.35 7.97 -6.18
C ARG A 78 23.05 8.41 -6.80
N LEU A 79 21.96 8.43 -6.03
CA LEU A 79 20.64 8.83 -6.52
C LEU A 79 20.66 10.28 -7.03
N SER A 80 21.22 11.21 -6.26
CA SER A 80 21.36 12.62 -6.66
C SER A 80 22.21 12.81 -7.92
N THR A 81 23.20 11.95 -8.15
CA THR A 81 24.01 11.98 -9.39
C THR A 81 23.19 11.54 -10.58
N LEU A 82 22.41 10.47 -10.44
CA LEU A 82 21.54 9.95 -11.50
C LEU A 82 20.41 10.94 -11.83
N THR A 83 19.86 11.62 -10.82
CA THR A 83 18.69 12.52 -10.94
C THR A 83 19.03 14.00 -11.11
N ARG A 84 20.30 14.42 -11.10
CA ARG A 84 20.73 15.84 -11.10
C ARG A 84 19.95 16.73 -12.08
N ASP A 85 19.76 16.26 -13.31
CA ASP A 85 19.06 16.99 -14.38
C ASP A 85 17.87 16.20 -14.95
N ARG A 86 17.37 15.21 -14.18
CA ARG A 86 16.33 14.29 -14.61
C ARG A 86 15.20 14.24 -13.59
N ILE A 87 13.98 14.06 -14.07
CA ILE A 87 12.83 13.78 -13.20
C ILE A 87 12.94 12.32 -12.74
N ALA A 88 12.66 12.09 -11.46
CA ALA A 88 12.49 10.74 -10.94
C ALA A 88 11.08 10.22 -11.30
N VAL A 89 10.96 8.95 -11.60
CA VAL A 89 9.68 8.28 -11.87
C VAL A 89 9.53 7.12 -10.91
N ALA A 90 8.35 6.94 -10.34
CA ALA A 90 8.05 5.76 -9.54
C ALA A 90 6.60 5.31 -9.72
N HIS A 91 6.35 4.02 -9.52
CA HIS A 91 5.02 3.46 -9.62
C HIS A 91 4.32 3.54 -8.26
N ASN A 92 3.62 4.66 -8.03
CA ASN A 92 3.16 5.17 -6.72
C ASN A 92 4.17 6.12 -6.05
N ALA A 93 4.60 7.15 -6.78
CA ALA A 93 5.68 8.06 -6.38
C ALA A 93 5.54 8.71 -4.99
N THR A 94 4.33 8.89 -4.44
CA THR A 94 4.15 9.39 -3.07
C THR A 94 4.86 8.51 -2.01
N PHE A 95 4.95 7.20 -2.27
CA PHE A 95 5.66 6.28 -1.40
C PHE A 95 7.17 6.51 -1.48
N ASP A 96 7.77 6.37 -2.66
CA ASP A 96 9.21 6.46 -2.88
C ASP A 96 9.78 7.83 -2.53
N GLN A 97 9.09 8.90 -2.93
CA GLN A 97 9.43 10.27 -2.52
C GLN A 97 9.42 10.41 -0.99
N GLY A 98 8.46 9.76 -0.33
CA GLY A 98 8.37 9.73 1.12
C GLY A 98 9.49 8.94 1.79
N VAL A 99 9.90 7.81 1.23
CA VAL A 99 11.04 7.01 1.70
C VAL A 99 12.32 7.82 1.59
N TRP A 100 12.59 8.40 0.42
CA TRP A 100 13.76 9.23 0.17
C TRP A 100 13.81 10.44 1.12
N ALA A 101 12.73 11.21 1.20
CA ALA A 101 12.68 12.39 2.07
C ALA A 101 12.86 12.04 3.56
N ALA A 102 12.23 10.95 4.02
CA ALA A 102 12.36 10.52 5.42
C ALA A 102 13.78 10.06 5.74
N ALA A 103 14.42 9.33 4.83
CA ALA A 103 15.78 8.86 4.97
C ALA A 103 16.81 10.01 4.98
N ASN A 104 16.63 11.02 4.12
CA ASN A 104 17.39 12.27 4.19
C ASN A 104 17.18 12.99 5.54
N GLY A 105 15.93 13.09 6.00
CA GLY A 105 15.59 13.73 7.26
C GLY A 105 16.29 13.10 8.47
N VAL A 106 16.27 11.77 8.60
CA VAL A 106 16.91 11.09 9.75
C VAL A 106 18.44 11.07 9.69
N THR A 107 19.02 11.29 8.52
CA THR A 107 20.49 11.36 8.34
C THR A 107 21.03 12.78 8.29
N GLY A 108 20.16 13.79 8.40
CA GLY A 108 20.55 15.19 8.35
C GLY A 108 21.02 15.66 6.97
N ILE A 109 20.75 14.90 5.90
CA ILE A 109 21.10 15.32 4.54
C ILE A 109 20.04 16.29 4.03
N GLY A 110 20.49 17.47 3.57
CA GLY A 110 19.62 18.53 3.09
C GLY A 110 18.72 18.08 1.94
N SER A 111 17.44 18.43 2.03
CA SER A 111 16.40 18.08 1.06
C SER A 111 16.56 18.85 -0.25
N ARG A 112 17.24 18.25 -1.23
CA ARG A 112 16.96 18.49 -2.67
C ARG A 112 16.60 17.16 -3.32
N THR A 113 15.51 16.56 -2.85
CA THR A 113 14.96 15.37 -3.51
C THR A 113 14.58 15.75 -4.93
N ALA A 114 14.88 14.87 -5.88
CA ALA A 114 14.44 15.03 -7.26
C ALA A 114 12.91 15.25 -7.31
N ALA A 115 12.45 16.01 -8.31
CA ALA A 115 11.03 16.07 -8.56
C ALA A 115 10.56 14.72 -9.13
N PHE A 116 9.33 14.31 -8.79
CA PHE A 116 8.79 13.00 -9.13
C PHE A 116 7.60 13.08 -10.10
N CYS A 117 7.56 12.16 -11.06
CA CYS A 117 6.38 11.81 -11.83
C CYS A 117 5.89 10.41 -11.41
N CYS A 118 4.57 10.19 -11.46
CA CYS A 118 3.94 8.96 -10.98
C CYS A 118 3.45 8.11 -12.16
N SER A 119 4.09 6.97 -12.39
CA SER A 119 3.68 6.06 -13.49
C SER A 119 2.34 5.35 -13.21
N LEU A 120 1.95 5.21 -11.95
CA LEU A 120 0.61 4.76 -11.54
C LEU A 120 -0.47 5.76 -11.96
N GLU A 121 -0.26 7.05 -11.73
CA GLU A 121 -1.18 8.11 -12.18
C GLU A 121 -1.29 8.10 -13.70
N LEU A 122 -0.15 8.01 -14.41
CA LEU A 122 -0.13 7.89 -15.86
C LEU A 122 -0.95 6.68 -16.31
N ALA A 123 -0.68 5.49 -15.76
CA ALA A 123 -1.38 4.27 -16.10
C ALA A 123 -2.90 4.34 -15.86
N ARG A 124 -3.35 4.98 -14.78
CA ARG A 124 -4.79 5.18 -14.51
C ARG A 124 -5.50 6.01 -15.59
N ARG A 125 -4.78 6.92 -16.24
CA ARG A 125 -5.32 7.76 -17.31
C ARG A 125 -5.29 7.07 -18.67
N THR A 126 -4.34 6.16 -18.90
CA THR A 126 -3.98 5.71 -20.25
C THR A 126 -4.08 4.21 -20.48
N VAL A 127 -4.13 3.40 -19.43
CA VAL A 127 -4.11 1.93 -19.51
C VAL A 127 -5.36 1.36 -18.87
N ASP A 128 -6.10 0.56 -19.64
CA ASP A 128 -7.17 -0.26 -19.09
C ASP A 128 -6.58 -1.47 -18.35
N SER A 129 -6.79 -1.53 -17.03
CA SER A 129 -6.21 -2.55 -16.16
C SER A 129 -7.11 -2.71 -14.93
N PRO A 130 -7.27 -3.93 -14.37
CA PRO A 130 -8.23 -4.18 -13.30
C PRO A 130 -7.92 -3.47 -11.96
N ASN A 131 -6.66 -3.15 -11.67
CA ASN A 131 -6.29 -2.49 -10.40
C ASN A 131 -5.03 -1.60 -10.47
N HIS A 132 -4.49 -1.40 -11.67
CA HIS A 132 -3.30 -0.60 -11.96
C HIS A 132 -2.08 -0.87 -11.07
N LYS A 133 -1.96 -2.05 -10.45
CA LYS A 133 -0.70 -2.46 -9.82
C LYS A 133 0.37 -2.59 -10.89
N LEU A 134 1.64 -2.46 -10.51
CA LEU A 134 2.76 -2.52 -11.43
C LEU A 134 2.68 -3.75 -12.35
N SER A 135 2.48 -4.93 -11.77
CA SER A 135 2.33 -6.19 -12.49
C SER A 135 1.12 -6.24 -13.43
N THR A 136 -0.04 -5.71 -13.01
CA THR A 136 -1.24 -5.73 -13.86
C THR A 136 -1.18 -4.70 -14.98
N VAL A 137 -0.51 -3.57 -14.79
CA VAL A 137 -0.25 -2.58 -15.85
C VAL A 137 0.75 -3.15 -16.83
N ALA A 138 1.84 -3.74 -16.34
CA ALA A 138 2.85 -4.38 -17.19
C ALA A 138 2.23 -5.48 -18.06
N GLN A 139 1.36 -6.32 -17.48
CA GLN A 139 0.61 -7.33 -18.22
C GLN A 139 -0.33 -6.72 -19.27
N ALA A 140 -1.10 -5.69 -18.92
CA ALA A 140 -2.02 -5.02 -19.85
C ALA A 140 -1.27 -4.41 -21.04
N LEU A 141 -0.08 -3.86 -20.79
CA LEU A 141 0.83 -3.32 -21.80
C LEU A 141 1.68 -4.39 -22.50
N ARG A 142 1.50 -5.69 -22.19
CA ARG A 142 2.25 -6.81 -22.75
C ARG A 142 3.77 -6.66 -22.59
N LEU A 143 4.21 -6.07 -21.49
CA LEU A 143 5.62 -5.96 -21.14
C LEU A 143 6.19 -7.32 -20.74
N PRO A 144 7.52 -7.53 -20.84
CA PRO A 144 8.14 -8.77 -20.42
C PRO A 144 7.85 -9.10 -18.94
N PRO A 145 7.70 -10.38 -18.59
CA PRO A 145 7.58 -10.80 -17.19
C PRO A 145 8.84 -10.40 -16.41
N PHE A 146 8.67 -10.17 -15.12
CA PHE A 146 9.73 -9.73 -14.22
C PHE A 146 9.54 -10.35 -12.84
N ALA A 147 10.61 -10.41 -12.07
CA ALA A 147 10.54 -10.81 -10.67
C ALA A 147 9.92 -9.66 -9.85
N HIS A 148 8.65 -9.82 -9.49
CA HIS A 148 7.96 -8.82 -8.67
C HIS A 148 8.58 -8.76 -7.27
N HIS A 149 8.80 -7.55 -6.74
CA HIS A 149 9.46 -7.29 -5.46
C HIS A 149 10.99 -7.46 -5.46
N ASP A 150 11.60 -7.43 -6.65
CA ASP A 150 13.00 -7.03 -6.80
C ASP A 150 13.01 -5.55 -7.20
N ALA A 151 13.66 -4.71 -6.37
CA ALA A 151 13.66 -3.27 -6.58
C ALA A 151 14.17 -2.85 -7.98
N GLY A 152 15.16 -3.55 -8.52
CA GLY A 152 15.74 -3.26 -9.83
C GLY A 152 14.83 -3.66 -11.00
N GLU A 153 14.10 -4.76 -10.88
CA GLU A 153 13.08 -5.19 -11.83
C GLU A 153 11.82 -4.32 -11.73
N ASP A 154 11.42 -3.90 -10.54
CA ASP A 154 10.25 -3.03 -10.32
C ASP A 154 10.52 -1.62 -10.88
N ALA A 155 11.71 -1.04 -10.62
CA ALA A 155 12.13 0.23 -11.22
C ALA A 155 12.23 0.15 -12.76
N LEU A 156 12.78 -0.94 -13.30
CA LEU A 156 12.81 -1.17 -14.74
C LEU A 156 11.40 -1.23 -15.33
N THR A 157 10.50 -1.96 -14.68
CA THR A 157 9.12 -2.12 -15.14
C THR A 157 8.40 -0.79 -15.12
N ALA A 158 8.60 0.03 -14.09
CA ALA A 158 8.07 1.40 -14.04
C ALA A 158 8.57 2.24 -15.22
N ALA A 159 9.85 2.14 -15.59
CA ALA A 159 10.40 2.82 -16.78
C ALA A 159 9.77 2.31 -18.08
N ARG A 160 9.63 0.99 -18.24
CA ARG A 160 9.02 0.37 -19.43
C ARG A 160 7.55 0.78 -19.60
N ILE A 161 6.80 0.90 -18.51
CA ILE A 161 5.41 1.41 -18.56
C ILE A 161 5.38 2.81 -19.17
N VAL A 162 6.24 3.72 -18.70
CA VAL A 162 6.29 5.09 -19.23
C VAL A 162 6.67 5.11 -20.70
N LEU A 163 7.70 4.36 -21.09
CA LEU A 163 8.15 4.24 -22.47
C LEU A 163 7.06 3.68 -23.39
N GLU A 164 6.37 2.64 -22.95
CA GLU A 164 5.34 1.98 -23.75
C GLU A 164 4.08 2.84 -23.88
N VAL A 165 3.66 3.53 -22.82
CA VAL A 165 2.56 4.51 -22.92
C VAL A 165 2.93 5.64 -23.89
N ALA A 166 4.14 6.17 -23.82
CA ALA A 166 4.61 7.21 -24.74
C ALA A 166 4.60 6.70 -26.19
N ARG A 167 5.10 5.48 -26.43
CA ARG A 167 5.11 4.84 -27.74
C ARG A 167 3.70 4.65 -28.31
N LEU A 168 2.76 4.15 -27.50
CA LEU A 168 1.37 3.92 -27.92
C LEU A 168 0.63 5.23 -28.24
N GLN A 169 1.02 6.33 -27.61
CA GLN A 169 0.41 7.64 -27.81
C GLN A 169 1.17 8.52 -28.81
N GLY A 170 2.32 8.08 -29.33
CA GLY A 170 3.17 8.87 -30.22
C GLY A 170 3.79 10.10 -29.56
N LEU A 171 4.04 10.04 -28.24
CA LEU A 171 4.64 11.13 -27.46
C LEU A 171 6.15 10.90 -27.31
N HIS A 172 6.92 11.99 -27.33
CA HIS A 172 8.38 11.94 -27.40
C HIS A 172 9.08 12.72 -26.27
N ALA A 173 8.31 13.41 -25.45
CA ALA A 173 8.81 14.23 -24.36
C ALA A 173 8.05 13.96 -23.05
N LEU A 174 8.79 14.00 -21.94
CA LEU A 174 8.23 13.69 -20.61
C LEU A 174 7.06 14.62 -20.22
N HIS A 175 7.11 15.87 -20.64
CA HIS A 175 6.06 16.84 -20.34
C HIS A 175 4.77 16.63 -21.11
N GLU A 176 4.78 15.86 -22.20
CA GLU A 176 3.55 15.51 -22.91
C GLU A 176 2.77 14.45 -22.12
N LEU A 177 3.48 13.57 -21.41
CA LEU A 177 2.91 12.57 -20.51
C LEU A 177 2.41 13.18 -19.18
N TRP A 178 3.06 14.26 -18.73
CA TRP A 178 2.64 15.06 -17.57
C TRP A 178 2.71 16.56 -17.87
N PRO A 179 1.68 17.15 -18.52
CA PRO A 179 1.66 18.57 -18.89
C PRO A 179 1.83 19.51 -17.68
N SER A 180 1.15 19.17 -16.58
CA SER A 180 1.22 19.88 -15.29
C SER A 180 2.27 19.31 -14.34
N GLY A 181 3.14 18.42 -14.83
CA GLY A 181 4.18 17.78 -14.03
C GLY A 181 5.41 18.65 -13.80
N PRO A 182 6.32 18.20 -12.94
CA PRO A 182 7.57 18.91 -12.69
C PRO A 182 8.46 19.00 -13.93
N ARG A 183 9.28 20.05 -13.99
CA ARG A 183 10.24 20.31 -15.07
C ARG A 183 11.68 20.13 -14.56
N PRO A 184 12.58 19.53 -15.34
CA PRO A 184 14.00 19.44 -14.99
C PRO A 184 14.61 20.82 -14.70
N GLY A 185 15.49 20.89 -13.70
CA GLY A 185 16.25 22.12 -13.37
C GLY A 185 15.49 23.20 -12.59
N LEU A 186 14.18 23.04 -12.36
CA LEU A 186 13.42 23.89 -11.43
C LEU A 186 13.30 23.17 -10.08
N PRO A 187 13.59 23.82 -8.94
CA PRO A 187 13.26 23.23 -7.65
C PRO A 187 11.77 22.92 -7.65
N GLY A 188 11.42 21.66 -7.40
CA GLY A 188 10.02 21.25 -7.34
C GLY A 188 9.26 22.21 -6.45
N THR A 189 8.17 22.79 -6.94
CA THR A 189 7.24 23.52 -6.10
C THR A 189 6.67 22.51 -5.12
N GLY A 190 7.33 22.39 -3.96
CA GLY A 190 6.85 21.59 -2.86
C GLY A 190 5.47 22.11 -2.53
N ALA A 191 4.45 21.29 -2.79
CA ALA A 191 3.19 21.44 -2.10
C ALA A 191 3.48 21.26 -0.60
N GLY A 192 3.63 22.39 0.10
CA GLY A 192 3.60 22.56 1.55
C GLY A 192 4.33 21.49 2.37
N VAL A 193 5.66 21.56 2.42
CA VAL A 193 6.40 21.08 3.60
C VAL A 193 6.76 22.32 4.40
N GLY A 194 6.04 22.55 5.49
CA GLY A 194 6.38 23.61 6.44
C GLY A 194 7.73 23.33 7.06
N THR A 195 8.76 24.04 6.61
CA THR A 195 10.08 24.08 7.24
C THR A 195 10.12 25.25 8.22
N GLY A 196 9.95 24.97 9.51
CA GLY A 196 10.49 25.83 10.55
C GLY A 196 11.90 25.35 10.88
N VAL A 197 12.92 26.01 10.35
CA VAL A 197 14.31 25.85 10.78
C VAL A 197 14.79 27.22 11.25
N GLY A 198 15.12 27.32 12.53
CA GLY A 198 15.87 28.44 13.10
C GLY A 198 17.22 27.93 13.61
N THR A 199 18.24 28.01 12.77
CA THR A 199 19.63 28.27 13.19
C THR A 199 19.71 29.74 13.59
N GLY A 200 20.44 30.25 14.58
CA GLY A 200 21.48 29.75 15.46
C GLY A 200 22.13 30.98 16.12
N ALA A 201 23.14 30.72 16.97
CA ALA A 201 24.15 31.67 17.46
C ALA A 201 23.72 32.81 18.41
N GLY A 202 24.26 32.77 19.63
CA GLY A 202 24.21 33.87 20.58
C GLY A 202 25.43 34.79 20.50
N VAL A 203 25.36 35.91 21.23
CA VAL A 203 26.35 36.48 22.17
C VAL A 203 25.87 37.87 22.63
N GLY A 204 26.09 38.23 23.90
CA GLY A 204 26.41 39.62 24.30
C GLY A 204 25.34 40.50 24.99
N ALA A 205 25.41 40.54 26.33
CA ALA A 205 25.45 41.71 27.23
C ALA A 205 24.48 42.92 27.10
N GLY A 206 23.79 43.23 28.22
CA GLY A 206 24.00 44.51 28.94
C GLY A 206 22.95 45.65 28.88
N VAL A 207 22.33 45.91 30.04
CA VAL A 207 21.97 47.23 30.66
C VAL A 207 20.77 48.06 30.11
N GLY A 208 19.82 48.45 30.99
CA GLY A 208 18.67 49.36 30.75
C GLY A 208 19.02 50.88 30.78
N PRO A 209 18.10 51.86 31.06
CA PRO A 209 16.66 51.84 31.41
C PRO A 209 15.73 52.71 30.47
N GLY A 210 14.43 52.86 30.82
CA GLY A 210 13.31 53.45 30.02
C GLY A 210 13.33 54.97 29.70
N PRO A 211 12.21 55.63 29.27
CA PRO A 211 10.90 55.63 29.93
C PRO A 211 9.66 55.60 28.99
N GLN A 212 8.49 55.83 29.61
CA GLN A 212 7.11 55.47 29.27
C GLN A 212 6.32 56.55 28.50
N THR A 213 5.32 56.13 27.71
CA THR A 213 3.94 56.66 27.55
C THR A 213 3.21 55.69 26.61
N GLY A 214 2.11 55.00 26.91
CA GLY A 214 0.81 55.45 27.43
C GLY A 214 -0.22 55.29 26.28
N GLY A 215 -1.09 54.27 26.31
CA GLY A 215 -2.13 54.08 25.27
C GLY A 215 -2.82 52.71 25.31
N ASP A 216 -3.98 52.68 25.96
CA ASP A 216 -4.91 51.58 26.27
C ASP A 216 -5.23 50.55 25.16
N ARG A 217 -5.19 49.25 25.52
CA ARG A 217 -6.04 48.19 24.94
C ARG A 217 -6.40 47.09 25.96
N PRO A 218 -7.62 46.51 25.89
CA PRO A 218 -8.22 45.74 26.98
C PRO A 218 -7.66 44.32 27.15
N ALA A 219 -7.80 43.84 28.38
CA ALA A 219 -7.34 42.55 28.89
C ALA A 219 -8.01 41.33 28.19
N MET A 220 -7.20 40.30 27.91
CA MET A 220 -7.65 38.94 27.65
C MET A 220 -7.11 38.00 28.75
N PRO A 221 -7.91 37.04 29.23
CA PRO A 221 -7.61 36.28 30.43
C PRO A 221 -6.54 35.21 30.20
N SER A 222 -5.66 35.08 31.19
CA SER A 222 -4.87 33.88 31.48
C SER A 222 -5.81 32.69 31.74
N ARG A 223 -5.46 31.51 31.19
CA ARG A 223 -5.56 30.20 31.86
C ARG A 223 -5.04 29.08 30.96
N ASP A 224 -3.84 28.62 31.30
CA ASP A 224 -3.53 27.24 31.65
C ASP A 224 -4.53 26.15 31.17
N ARG A 225 -4.08 25.28 30.26
CA ARG A 225 -4.53 23.88 30.19
C ARG A 225 -3.66 23.04 29.26
N GLY A 226 -3.03 22.00 29.83
CA GLY A 226 -2.18 21.04 29.13
C GLY A 226 -2.89 20.29 28.01
N TYR A 227 -2.17 20.09 26.90
CA TYR A 227 -2.64 19.28 25.78
C TYR A 227 -2.32 17.81 26.03
N ARG A 228 -3.28 17.12 26.65
CA ARG A 228 -3.52 15.69 26.46
C ARG A 228 -3.99 15.51 25.02
N ARG A 229 -3.25 14.79 24.17
CA ARG A 229 -3.71 14.45 22.81
C ARG A 229 -4.94 13.56 22.90
N GLU A 230 -6.10 14.14 22.62
CA GLU A 230 -7.32 13.41 22.28
C GLU A 230 -7.11 12.64 20.98
N VAL A 231 -7.63 11.41 21.00
CA VAL A 231 -7.81 10.54 19.84
C VAL A 231 -8.73 11.26 18.86
N HIS A 232 -8.28 11.46 17.63
CA HIS A 232 -9.05 12.16 16.60
C HIS A 232 -10.31 11.35 16.28
N ARG A 233 -11.48 11.91 16.61
CA ARG A 233 -12.81 11.32 16.38
C ARG A 233 -13.39 11.92 15.09
N PRO A 234 -13.56 11.16 13.99
CA PRO A 234 -14.30 11.66 12.84
C PRO A 234 -15.78 11.38 13.09
N THR A 235 -16.50 12.34 13.69
CA THR A 235 -17.97 12.25 13.87
C THR A 235 -18.59 13.60 13.53
N SER A 236 -18.80 13.90 12.24
CA SER A 236 -19.70 14.99 11.79
C SER A 236 -19.93 15.08 10.26
N GLY A 237 -19.61 14.05 9.47
CA GLY A 237 -20.01 13.97 8.05
C GLY A 237 -21.19 13.01 7.85
N PRO A 238 -22.09 13.24 6.87
CA PRO A 238 -23.11 12.25 6.54
C PRO A 238 -22.45 10.95 6.08
N SER A 239 -22.95 9.83 6.58
CA SER A 239 -22.46 8.50 6.18
C SER A 239 -22.71 8.30 4.68
N LEU A 240 -21.69 7.87 3.94
CA LEU A 240 -21.82 7.50 2.51
C LEU A 240 -22.43 6.10 2.32
N ALA A 241 -22.65 5.36 3.41
CA ALA A 241 -23.32 4.07 3.37
C ALA A 241 -24.84 4.24 3.41
N ASP A 242 -25.54 3.52 2.55
CA ASP A 242 -27.01 3.46 2.56
C ASP A 242 -27.48 2.70 3.84
N PRO A 243 -28.16 3.39 4.79
CA PRO A 243 -28.61 2.77 6.02
C PRO A 243 -29.75 1.76 5.81
N THR A 244 -30.39 1.76 4.64
CA THR A 244 -31.48 0.85 4.30
C THR A 244 -31.00 -0.56 3.95
N VAL A 245 -29.70 -0.75 3.68
CA VAL A 245 -29.12 -2.07 3.42
C VAL A 245 -29.23 -2.94 4.70
N PRO A 246 -29.95 -4.07 4.65
CA PRO A 246 -30.12 -4.94 5.80
C PRO A 246 -28.78 -5.53 6.26
N VAL A 247 -28.58 -5.60 7.58
CA VAL A 247 -27.44 -6.33 8.15
C VAL A 247 -27.75 -7.82 8.14
N PRO A 248 -26.83 -8.67 7.70
CA PRO A 248 -27.05 -10.11 7.69
C PRO A 248 -27.26 -10.64 9.12
N THR A 249 -28.09 -11.66 9.28
CA THR A 249 -28.41 -12.23 10.60
C THR A 249 -27.34 -13.19 11.11
N SER A 250 -26.47 -13.68 10.21
CA SER A 250 -25.30 -14.54 10.47
C SER A 250 -24.14 -14.19 9.53
N LEU A 251 -22.92 -14.66 9.82
CA LEU A 251 -21.77 -14.46 8.92
C LEU A 251 -21.61 -15.56 7.86
N ARG A 252 -22.44 -16.62 7.88
CA ARG A 252 -22.30 -17.74 6.96
C ARG A 252 -22.55 -17.32 5.52
N GLY A 253 -21.56 -17.52 4.66
CA GLY A 253 -21.64 -17.15 3.24
C GLY A 253 -21.37 -15.66 2.97
N GLU A 254 -21.18 -14.86 4.02
CA GLU A 254 -20.86 -13.44 3.88
C GLU A 254 -19.38 -13.26 3.51
N VAL A 255 -19.13 -12.29 2.65
CA VAL A 255 -17.77 -11.90 2.25
C VAL A 255 -17.46 -10.60 2.97
N VAL A 256 -16.48 -10.66 3.87
CA VAL A 256 -16.28 -9.65 4.90
C VAL A 256 -14.96 -8.90 4.68
N LEU A 257 -15.02 -7.58 4.64
CA LEU A 257 -13.86 -6.71 4.67
C LEU A 257 -13.83 -5.99 6.02
N ILE A 258 -12.69 -6.04 6.72
CA ILE A 258 -12.49 -5.31 7.97
C ILE A 258 -11.53 -4.13 7.81
N THR A 259 -11.86 -2.98 8.39
CA THR A 259 -11.05 -1.75 8.40
C THR A 259 -11.03 -1.08 9.77
N GLY A 260 -10.01 -0.27 10.05
CA GLY A 260 -9.79 0.32 11.38
C GLY A 260 -9.03 -0.59 12.35
N GLN A 261 -8.77 -0.06 13.55
CA GLN A 261 -8.30 -0.80 14.73
C GLN A 261 -9.50 -1.43 15.43
N PHE A 262 -9.34 -2.58 16.08
CA PHE A 262 -10.44 -3.25 16.78
C PHE A 262 -10.14 -3.31 18.27
N GLU A 263 -11.11 -2.98 19.12
CA GLU A 263 -10.86 -2.91 20.56
C GLU A 263 -11.05 -4.25 21.28
N PHE A 264 -11.94 -5.11 20.76
CA PHE A 264 -12.26 -6.39 21.42
C PHE A 264 -11.33 -7.55 21.05
N ALA A 265 -10.52 -7.40 20.00
CA ALA A 265 -9.60 -8.43 19.52
C ALA A 265 -8.53 -7.82 18.62
N GLU A 266 -7.35 -8.43 18.61
CA GLU A 266 -6.36 -8.19 17.58
C GLU A 266 -6.93 -8.54 16.20
N ARG A 267 -6.43 -7.85 15.17
CA ARG A 267 -6.97 -7.95 13.81
C ARG A 267 -7.01 -9.39 13.28
N GLU A 268 -5.95 -10.17 13.53
CA GLU A 268 -5.85 -11.56 13.11
C GLU A 268 -6.88 -12.45 13.82
N GLU A 269 -7.07 -12.23 15.12
CA GLU A 269 -8.06 -12.96 15.92
C GLU A 269 -9.49 -12.63 15.47
N ALA A 270 -9.79 -11.36 15.16
CA ALA A 270 -11.07 -10.97 14.59
C ALA A 270 -11.35 -11.67 13.26
N MET A 271 -10.35 -11.76 12.37
CA MET A 271 -10.46 -12.47 11.09
C MET A 271 -10.71 -13.97 11.31
N ALA A 272 -9.96 -14.62 12.20
CA ALA A 272 -10.12 -16.03 12.52
C ALA A 272 -11.52 -16.35 13.08
N ARG A 273 -12.09 -15.45 13.90
CA ARG A 273 -13.45 -15.59 14.42
C ARG A 273 -14.51 -15.45 13.33
N ILE A 274 -14.34 -14.50 12.41
CA ILE A 274 -15.23 -14.33 11.24
C ILE A 274 -15.25 -15.61 10.38
N GLU A 275 -14.08 -16.18 10.12
CA GLU A 275 -13.94 -17.44 9.38
C GLU A 275 -14.60 -18.61 10.10
N ARG A 276 -14.40 -18.74 11.42
CA ARG A 276 -15.06 -19.77 12.23
C ARG A 276 -16.59 -19.63 12.24
N ALA A 277 -17.11 -18.43 12.09
CA ALA A 277 -18.54 -18.15 11.98
C ALA A 277 -19.10 -18.38 10.55
N GLY A 278 -18.27 -18.83 9.59
CA GLY A 278 -18.65 -19.14 8.22
C GLY A 278 -18.54 -17.97 7.23
N GLY A 279 -17.94 -16.85 7.65
CA GLY A 279 -17.65 -15.71 6.80
C GLY A 279 -16.32 -15.87 6.07
N ARG A 280 -16.15 -15.17 4.95
CA ARG A 280 -14.92 -15.18 4.15
C ARG A 280 -14.25 -13.82 4.19
N ASN A 281 -13.08 -13.73 4.84
CA ASN A 281 -12.33 -12.48 4.87
C ASN A 281 -11.73 -12.14 3.50
N VAL A 282 -11.82 -10.87 3.11
CA VAL A 282 -11.12 -10.33 1.92
C VAL A 282 -10.22 -9.17 2.29
N LYS A 283 -9.13 -9.00 1.54
CA LYS A 283 -8.13 -7.95 1.78
C LYS A 283 -8.50 -6.61 1.13
N SER A 284 -9.44 -6.62 0.18
CA SER A 284 -9.90 -5.46 -0.59
C SER A 284 -11.39 -5.58 -0.93
N ALA A 285 -12.02 -4.46 -1.31
CA ALA A 285 -13.41 -4.46 -1.75
C ALA A 285 -13.53 -5.10 -3.14
N THR A 286 -14.12 -6.30 -3.20
CA THR A 286 -14.34 -7.07 -4.43
C THR A 286 -15.82 -7.02 -4.82
N ARG A 287 -16.17 -7.45 -6.04
CA ARG A 287 -17.58 -7.61 -6.45
C ARG A 287 -18.36 -8.61 -5.60
N ALA A 288 -17.66 -9.52 -4.94
CA ALA A 288 -18.27 -10.49 -4.03
C ALA A 288 -18.46 -9.94 -2.62
N LEU A 289 -17.93 -8.74 -2.30
CA LEU A 289 -18.04 -8.15 -0.96
C LEU A 289 -19.51 -7.88 -0.61
N THR A 290 -19.93 -8.34 0.56
CA THR A 290 -21.31 -8.15 1.06
C THR A 290 -21.34 -7.37 2.37
N LEU A 291 -20.27 -7.41 3.17
CA LEU A 291 -20.21 -6.80 4.49
C LEU A 291 -18.88 -6.06 4.74
N LEU A 292 -18.95 -4.78 5.11
CA LEU A 292 -17.83 -3.99 5.63
C LEU A 292 -17.98 -3.84 7.16
N VAL A 293 -16.91 -4.14 7.89
CA VAL A 293 -16.79 -3.87 9.33
C VAL A 293 -15.78 -2.76 9.58
N ILE A 294 -16.20 -1.70 10.28
CA ILE A 294 -15.35 -0.57 10.65
C ILE A 294 -15.12 -0.58 12.17
N GLY A 295 -13.87 -0.68 12.61
CA GLY A 295 -13.47 -0.66 14.03
C GLY A 295 -13.34 0.74 14.67
N ALA A 296 -14.09 1.73 14.19
CA ALA A 296 -13.92 3.11 14.65
C ALA A 296 -14.62 3.37 16.01
N GLY A 297 -13.96 3.01 17.12
CA GLY A 297 -14.23 3.48 18.49
C GLY A 297 -15.56 3.04 19.10
N ARG A 298 -15.49 2.49 20.32
CA ARG A 298 -16.60 1.90 21.09
C ARG A 298 -17.97 2.55 20.81
N ASP A 299 -18.92 1.71 20.39
CA ASP A 299 -20.39 1.87 20.48
C ASP A 299 -21.16 2.27 19.22
N ALA A 300 -20.51 2.66 18.12
CA ALA A 300 -21.24 2.92 16.88
C ALA A 300 -21.65 1.60 16.21
N ARG A 301 -22.94 1.25 16.29
CA ARG A 301 -23.52 0.09 15.61
C ARG A 301 -23.41 0.18 14.08
N ARG A 302 -23.79 1.34 13.55
CA ARG A 302 -23.64 1.70 12.14
C ARG A 302 -22.71 2.90 12.03
N PRO A 303 -21.39 2.69 12.10
CA PRO A 303 -20.43 3.78 12.01
C PRO A 303 -20.54 4.44 10.63
N PRO A 304 -20.37 5.78 10.54
CA PRO A 304 -20.46 6.47 9.27
C PRO A 304 -19.35 6.00 8.33
N LEU A 305 -19.71 5.68 7.09
CA LEU A 305 -18.73 5.43 6.03
C LEU A 305 -18.20 6.78 5.54
N THR A 306 -17.03 7.18 6.03
CA THR A 306 -16.47 8.52 5.78
C THR A 306 -15.48 8.55 4.62
N GLY A 307 -14.97 7.38 4.20
CA GLY A 307 -13.90 7.33 3.20
C GLY A 307 -12.54 7.70 3.78
N ALA A 308 -12.38 7.75 5.10
CA ALA A 308 -11.13 8.13 5.75
C ALA A 308 -9.99 7.13 5.46
N THR A 309 -10.33 5.86 5.23
CA THR A 309 -9.34 4.82 4.89
C THR A 309 -9.41 4.42 3.42
N THR A 310 -8.30 3.91 2.88
CA THR A 310 -8.26 3.36 1.50
C THR A 310 -9.30 2.26 1.29
N LYS A 311 -9.59 1.44 2.31
CA LYS A 311 -10.61 0.39 2.24
C LYS A 311 -12.02 0.97 2.18
N GLU A 312 -12.31 2.00 2.98
CA GLU A 312 -13.60 2.70 2.91
C GLU A 312 -13.79 3.38 1.55
N ARG A 313 -12.77 4.05 1.00
CA ARG A 313 -12.84 4.65 -0.35
C ARG A 313 -13.16 3.62 -1.43
N CYS A 314 -12.55 2.44 -1.37
CA CYS A 314 -12.88 1.36 -2.30
C CYS A 314 -14.32 0.86 -2.12
N VAL A 315 -14.85 0.82 -0.89
CA VAL A 315 -16.26 0.44 -0.66
C VAL A 315 -17.23 1.51 -1.17
N VAL A 316 -16.92 2.80 -0.98
CA VAL A 316 -17.68 3.93 -1.55
C VAL A 316 -17.79 3.81 -3.06
N GLU A 317 -16.69 3.47 -3.75
CA GLU A 317 -16.70 3.26 -5.20
C GLU A 317 -17.65 2.11 -5.61
N LYS A 318 -17.66 1.01 -4.85
CA LYS A 318 -18.54 -0.16 -5.11
C LYS A 318 -20.01 0.16 -4.86
N LEU A 319 -20.31 0.93 -3.81
CA LEU A 319 -21.66 1.44 -3.57
C LEU A 319 -22.13 2.32 -4.73
N GLY A 320 -21.26 3.21 -5.25
CA GLY A 320 -21.54 4.02 -6.45
C GLY A 320 -21.77 3.21 -7.72
N GLN A 321 -21.23 1.99 -7.80
CA GLN A 321 -21.47 1.01 -8.87
C GLN A 321 -22.75 0.18 -8.64
N GLY A 322 -23.58 0.53 -7.64
CA GLY A 322 -24.83 -0.16 -7.33
C GLY A 322 -24.67 -1.46 -6.53
N GLN A 323 -23.47 -1.77 -6.03
CA GLN A 323 -23.26 -2.95 -5.19
C GLN A 323 -23.87 -2.71 -3.81
N ARG A 324 -24.68 -3.66 -3.32
CA ARG A 324 -25.24 -3.59 -1.97
C ARG A 324 -24.25 -4.13 -0.96
N ILE A 325 -23.72 -3.27 -0.11
CA ILE A 325 -22.75 -3.63 0.93
C ILE A 325 -23.28 -3.13 2.27
N ALA A 326 -23.49 -4.02 3.23
CA ALA A 326 -23.86 -3.64 4.59
C ALA A 326 -22.63 -3.09 5.32
N VAL A 327 -22.80 -2.02 6.09
CA VAL A 327 -21.74 -1.43 6.94
C VAL A 327 -22.14 -1.58 8.40
N ILE A 328 -21.24 -2.19 9.19
CA ILE A 328 -21.43 -2.42 10.62
C ILE A 328 -20.19 -2.04 11.44
N GLY A 329 -20.41 -1.80 12.73
CA GLY A 329 -19.35 -1.58 13.71
C GLY A 329 -19.03 -2.81 14.54
N GLU A 330 -18.17 -2.61 15.55
CA GLU A 330 -17.78 -3.68 16.47
C GLU A 330 -18.93 -4.31 17.26
N PRO A 331 -19.97 -3.58 17.72
CA PRO A 331 -21.08 -4.18 18.46
C PRO A 331 -21.85 -5.24 17.64
N GLU A 332 -22.27 -4.94 16.41
CA GLU A 332 -22.92 -5.93 15.53
C GLU A 332 -22.00 -7.10 15.22
N LEU A 333 -20.71 -6.84 14.94
CA LEU A 333 -19.79 -7.95 14.66
C LEU A 333 -19.74 -8.90 15.85
N ARG A 334 -19.72 -8.38 17.08
CA ARG A 334 -19.73 -9.22 18.29
C ARG A 334 -21.02 -10.02 18.42
N GLU A 335 -22.17 -9.42 18.14
CA GLU A 335 -23.46 -10.14 18.14
C GLU A 335 -23.49 -11.25 17.10
N LEU A 336 -22.98 -10.98 15.89
CA LEU A 336 -22.90 -11.96 14.82
C LEU A 336 -21.94 -13.11 15.15
N LEU A 337 -20.84 -12.83 15.85
CA LEU A 337 -19.88 -13.83 16.32
C LEU A 337 -20.38 -14.61 17.54
N ALA A 338 -21.26 -14.02 18.36
CA ALA A 338 -21.82 -14.66 19.55
C ALA A 338 -22.99 -15.60 19.24
N LYS A 339 -23.67 -15.41 18.09
CA LYS A 339 -24.70 -16.32 17.62
C LYS A 339 -24.08 -17.67 17.29
N ARG A 340 -24.45 -18.71 18.06
CA ARG A 340 -24.02 -20.09 17.80
C ARG A 340 -24.30 -20.46 16.35
N THR A 341 -23.26 -20.82 15.62
CA THR A 341 -23.37 -21.50 14.33
C THR A 341 -24.13 -22.80 14.56
N ALA A 342 -25.35 -22.92 14.01
CA ALA A 342 -26.01 -24.21 13.94
C ALA A 342 -25.11 -25.16 13.14
N PRO A 343 -24.88 -26.41 13.59
CA PRO A 343 -24.12 -27.37 12.78
C PRO A 343 -24.81 -27.51 11.43
N ASP A 344 -24.02 -27.68 10.37
CA ASP A 344 -24.56 -27.95 9.04
C ASP A 344 -25.48 -29.17 9.09
N PRO A 345 -26.62 -29.17 8.38
CA PRO A 345 -27.44 -30.35 8.29
C PRO A 345 -26.57 -31.47 7.71
N VAL A 346 -26.32 -32.49 8.54
CA VAL A 346 -25.68 -33.73 8.11
C VAL A 346 -26.52 -34.28 6.97
N VAL A 347 -26.00 -34.19 5.75
CA VAL A 347 -26.57 -34.91 4.61
C VAL A 347 -26.28 -36.38 4.87
N ILE A 348 -27.23 -37.07 5.49
CA ILE A 348 -27.24 -38.53 5.55
C ILE A 348 -27.50 -39.00 4.12
N ILE A 349 -26.46 -39.49 3.47
CA ILE A 349 -26.60 -40.22 2.20
C ILE A 349 -27.21 -41.57 2.57
N PRO A 350 -28.45 -41.90 2.15
CA PRO A 350 -29.02 -43.21 2.41
C PRO A 350 -28.19 -44.25 1.64
N SER A 351 -27.56 -45.15 2.37
CA SER A 351 -26.93 -46.34 1.82
C SER A 351 -28.05 -47.31 1.43
N ASN A 352 -28.38 -47.40 0.14
CA ASN A 352 -29.05 -48.57 -0.44
C ASN A 352 -29.08 -48.53 -1.97
N VAL A 353 -28.09 -49.20 -2.58
CA VAL A 353 -28.24 -50.00 -3.80
C VAL A 353 -27.28 -51.17 -3.57
N GLY A 354 -27.70 -52.38 -3.21
CA GLY A 354 -28.58 -53.24 -3.99
C GLY A 354 -27.72 -54.28 -4.72
N VAL A 355 -27.21 -55.27 -3.98
CA VAL A 355 -26.55 -56.46 -4.57
C VAL A 355 -27.64 -57.36 -5.13
N GLN A 356 -27.73 -57.50 -6.46
CA GLN A 356 -28.26 -58.70 -7.10
C GLN A 356 -27.42 -59.04 -8.32
N GLY A 357 -27.05 -60.33 -8.40
CA GLY A 357 -25.91 -60.83 -9.15
C GLY A 357 -26.10 -61.08 -10.63
N LEU A 358 -24.98 -61.40 -11.29
CA LEU A 358 -24.86 -62.11 -12.56
C LEU A 358 -23.53 -62.91 -12.55
N PRO A 359 -23.43 -64.01 -13.32
CA PRO A 359 -22.69 -65.21 -12.94
C PRO A 359 -21.23 -65.26 -13.40
N ALA A 360 -20.49 -66.19 -12.79
CA ALA A 360 -19.13 -66.58 -13.14
C ALA A 360 -18.99 -67.01 -14.61
N ILE A 361 -17.96 -66.48 -15.30
CA ILE A 361 -17.52 -67.00 -16.59
C ILE A 361 -16.08 -67.51 -16.45
N SER A 362 -16.00 -68.80 -16.77
CA SER A 362 -14.88 -69.71 -16.92
C SER A 362 -13.65 -69.12 -17.63
N THR A 363 -12.46 -69.36 -17.08
CA THR A 363 -11.19 -69.31 -17.82
C THR A 363 -11.04 -70.58 -18.66
N PRO A 364 -10.69 -70.50 -19.96
CA PRO A 364 -10.20 -71.65 -20.68
C PRO A 364 -8.67 -71.75 -20.58
N ASP A 365 -8.26 -73.00 -20.43
CA ASP A 365 -6.94 -73.58 -20.28
C ASP A 365 -6.15 -73.66 -21.61
N THR A 366 -4.82 -73.45 -21.52
CA THR A 366 -3.70 -74.04 -22.32
C THR A 366 -3.58 -73.79 -23.85
N PRO A 367 -2.42 -74.09 -24.53
CA PRO A 367 -1.19 -74.79 -24.08
C PRO A 367 0.19 -74.19 -24.47
N GLY A 368 1.20 -74.48 -23.64
CA GLY A 368 2.30 -75.40 -24.00
C GLY A 368 3.48 -74.94 -24.88
N ALA A 369 4.65 -74.94 -24.24
CA ALA A 369 5.94 -75.49 -24.69
C ALA A 369 6.73 -74.81 -25.85
N HIS A 370 7.97 -74.37 -25.59
CA HIS A 370 9.16 -75.21 -25.72
C HIS A 370 10.46 -74.46 -25.36
N SER A 371 11.44 -75.27 -24.98
CA SER A 371 12.77 -75.03 -24.41
C SER A 371 13.87 -74.62 -25.41
N ALA A 372 15.05 -74.36 -24.82
CA ALA A 372 16.42 -74.39 -25.37
C ALA A 372 16.96 -73.00 -25.80
N HIS A 373 18.14 -72.53 -25.39
CA HIS A 373 19.34 -73.17 -24.83
C HIS A 373 20.04 -72.22 -23.86
#